data_AF-A0A8B6G686-F1
#
_entry.id   AF-A0A8B6G686-F1
#
_cell.length_a   1.000
_cell.length_b   1.000
_cell.length_c   1.000
_cell.angle_alpha   90.00
_cell.angle_beta   90.00
_cell.angle_gamma   90.00
#
_symmetry.space_group_name_H-M   'P 1'
#
loop_
_entity.id
_entity.type
_entity.pdbx_description
1 polymer ?
#
loop_
_entity_poly.entity_id
_entity_poly.type
_entity_poly.pdbx_seq_one_letter_code
_entity_poly.pdbx_strand_id
1 'polypeptide(L)'
;MYDTGLGPAEVNRYLANLNINGMSQSAFKKREKEVYEPIRKVAQNPLDTSLEEEKSKSPVIEDSENGEDVSLVTVKYDMGWQKRGSGRKYDSKSGVGTMIGDQTGKVVGRGIRSSDCRACTFWEAKNVEPQEHKCTRNWFGSAKGMEPDVGARLIEDIETKNCQVSTVIMDDDTTTMARIRRTVQHPIQKLSDTNHIKSQFNNKLWNLKNTFKNDLTKPAITHLNTSRCFSCALYSNKNDQESMGNDLQAIVPHLYKEHDLCNQKWCSYKRNPNKYKPTVSLNSLPLRQKLAEIIGEYTSGDNIKKISPCASTKEVYEECGLSPGKITEKSSEKLTDKRKYQNDYKNSAVNKRRKLFRKQIIKEKETVVEIKEGDTYKKSIDLEHPTLIDIDFISDPVTTPNTLLDTFDVKIDNMSVVYFDLETTSLANDCDIIQISAIEKSSEFNQYITPSQCISRQASSVTGLSVWNNILVHYGQRVDQCISQKAFQNFIC
;
A
#
# COMPACT_ATOMS: atom_id res chain seq x y z
N MET A 1 2.17 34.90 -2.36
CA MET A 1 1.35 34.88 -1.12
C MET A 1 0.36 33.72 -1.09
N TYR A 2 -0.34 33.44 -2.19
CA TYR A 2 -1.16 32.22 -2.32
C TYR A 2 -0.29 30.95 -2.47
N ASP A 3 0.77 31.03 -3.28
CA ASP A 3 1.71 29.92 -3.53
C ASP A 3 2.56 29.50 -2.29
N THR A 4 2.58 30.34 -1.25
CA THR A 4 3.32 30.09 0.00
C THR A 4 2.49 29.34 1.05
N GLY A 5 1.28 28.89 0.70
CA GLY A 5 0.40 28.12 1.61
C GLY A 5 -0.16 28.92 2.79
N LEU A 6 -0.16 30.26 2.69
CA LEU A 6 -0.59 31.13 3.78
C LEU A 6 -2.13 31.14 3.89
N GLY A 7 -2.62 30.91 5.11
CA GLY A 7 -4.06 30.92 5.37
C GLY A 7 -4.65 32.35 5.39
N PRO A 8 -5.99 32.49 5.42
CA PRO A 8 -6.67 33.79 5.50
C PRO A 8 -6.14 34.68 6.63
N ALA A 9 -5.81 34.08 7.78
CA ALA A 9 -5.26 34.79 8.94
C ALA A 9 -3.88 35.41 8.67
N GLU A 10 -3.01 34.69 7.95
CA GLU A 10 -1.65 35.17 7.65
C GLU A 10 -1.67 36.23 6.55
N VAL A 11 -2.56 36.08 5.56
CA VAL A 11 -2.77 37.11 4.55
C VAL A 11 -3.33 38.39 5.20
N ASN A 12 -4.29 38.27 6.12
CA ASN A 12 -4.79 39.44 6.84
C ASN A 12 -3.74 40.09 7.75
N ARG A 13 -2.85 39.29 8.38
CA ARG A 13 -1.70 39.83 9.13
C ARG A 13 -0.76 40.61 8.21
N TYR A 14 -0.50 40.10 7.02
CA TYR A 14 0.33 40.79 6.03
C TYR A 14 -0.33 42.10 5.55
N LEU A 15 -1.63 42.07 5.22
CA LEU A 15 -2.38 43.26 4.81
C LEU A 15 -2.40 44.32 5.93
N ALA A 16 -2.57 43.90 7.18
CA ALA A 16 -2.52 44.80 8.33
C ALA A 16 -1.15 45.49 8.47
N ASN A 17 -0.04 44.78 8.24
CA ASN A 17 1.30 45.39 8.22
C ASN A 17 1.48 46.43 7.09
N LEU A 18 0.68 46.34 6.04
CA LEU A 18 0.65 47.31 4.94
C LEU A 18 -0.40 48.41 5.13
N ASN A 19 -1.08 48.47 6.29
CA ASN A 19 -2.23 49.34 6.53
C ASN A 19 -3.36 49.17 5.49
N ILE A 20 -3.52 47.96 4.96
CA ILE A 20 -4.62 47.58 4.06
C ILE A 20 -5.69 46.84 4.86
N ASN A 21 -6.95 47.17 4.62
CA ASN A 21 -8.08 46.46 5.24
C ASN A 21 -8.00 44.95 4.96
N GLY A 22 -8.22 44.16 6.01
CA GLY A 22 -8.23 42.71 5.92
C GLY A 22 -9.34 42.19 5.00
N MET A 23 -9.10 41.02 4.43
CA MET A 23 -10.05 40.31 3.58
C MET A 23 -10.94 39.40 4.42
N SER A 24 -12.24 39.34 4.10
CA SER A 24 -13.15 38.36 4.70
C SER A 24 -12.82 36.94 4.23
N GLN A 25 -13.20 35.92 5.01
CA GLN A 25 -12.94 34.53 4.63
C GLN A 25 -13.66 34.12 3.33
N SER A 26 -14.85 34.67 3.08
CA SER A 26 -15.60 34.45 1.84
C SER A 26 -14.92 35.09 0.63
N ALA A 27 -14.45 36.33 0.77
CA ALA A 27 -13.69 37.01 -0.28
C ALA A 27 -12.38 36.27 -0.56
N PHE A 28 -11.69 35.80 0.48
CA PHE A 28 -10.47 35.00 0.33
C PHE A 28 -10.72 33.72 -0.46
N LYS A 29 -11.75 32.94 -0.09
CA LYS A 29 -12.12 31.71 -0.79
C LYS A 29 -12.54 31.97 -2.24
N LYS A 30 -13.19 33.10 -2.53
CA LYS A 30 -13.52 33.50 -3.90
C LYS A 30 -12.24 33.77 -4.70
N ARG A 31 -11.33 34.60 -4.18
CA ARG A 31 -10.05 34.90 -4.85
C ARG A 31 -9.21 33.65 -5.05
N GLU A 32 -9.10 32.79 -4.05
CA GLU A 32 -8.46 31.47 -4.13
C GLU A 32 -8.96 30.65 -5.33
N LYS A 33 -10.29 30.58 -5.53
CA LYS A 33 -10.87 29.84 -6.66
C LYS A 33 -10.55 30.50 -8.01
N GLU A 34 -10.51 31.82 -8.08
CA GLU A 34 -10.16 32.58 -9.29
C GLU A 34 -8.71 32.30 -9.73
N VAL A 35 -7.75 32.22 -8.79
CA VAL A 35 -6.33 32.01 -9.13
C VAL A 35 -5.97 30.54 -9.37
N TYR A 36 -6.78 29.59 -8.91
CA TYR A 36 -6.47 28.16 -8.98
C TYR A 36 -6.20 27.67 -10.41
N GLU A 37 -7.06 28.01 -11.37
CA GLU A 37 -6.93 27.55 -12.76
C GLU A 37 -5.68 28.11 -13.46
N PRO A 38 -5.41 29.43 -13.38
CA PRO A 38 -4.15 30.00 -13.84
C PRO A 38 -2.92 29.30 -13.23
N ILE A 39 -2.91 29.07 -11.91
CA ILE A 39 -1.79 28.39 -11.25
C ILE A 39 -1.62 26.96 -11.76
N ARG A 40 -2.73 26.22 -11.94
CA ARG A 40 -2.70 24.86 -12.47
C ARG A 40 -2.13 24.82 -13.88
N LYS A 41 -2.52 25.76 -14.75
CA LYS A 41 -1.99 25.86 -16.12
C LYS A 41 -0.50 26.19 -16.12
N VAL A 42 -0.08 27.16 -15.31
CA VAL A 42 1.35 27.51 -15.16
C VAL A 42 2.16 26.35 -14.60
N ALA A 43 1.57 25.53 -13.72
CA ALA A 43 2.22 24.34 -13.16
C ALA A 43 2.37 23.18 -14.17
N GLN A 44 1.68 23.22 -15.32
CA GLN A 44 1.84 22.21 -16.38
C GLN A 44 3.10 22.45 -17.21
N ASN A 45 3.43 23.72 -17.50
CA ASN A 45 4.59 24.07 -18.34
C ASN A 45 5.94 23.48 -17.82
N PRO A 46 6.24 23.49 -16.50
CA PRO A 46 7.43 22.84 -15.97
C PRO A 46 7.47 21.33 -16.20
N LEU A 47 6.32 20.64 -16.18
CA LEU A 47 6.26 19.19 -16.42
C LEU A 47 6.63 18.89 -17.87
N ASP A 48 6.07 19.65 -18.81
CA ASP A 48 6.34 19.49 -20.24
C ASP A 48 7.80 19.82 -20.56
N THR A 49 8.31 20.92 -20.00
CA THR A 49 9.74 21.29 -20.13
C THR A 49 10.67 20.21 -19.57
N SER A 50 10.32 19.65 -18.41
CA SER A 50 11.10 18.57 -17.79
C SER A 50 11.08 17.29 -18.61
N LEU A 51 9.95 16.99 -19.25
CA LEU A 51 9.83 15.85 -20.14
C LEU A 51 10.65 16.04 -21.43
N GLU A 52 10.65 17.22 -22.04
CA GLU A 52 11.51 17.51 -23.21
C GLU A 52 13.00 17.36 -22.87
N GLU A 53 13.43 17.83 -21.71
CA GLU A 53 14.80 17.59 -21.25
C GLU A 53 15.09 16.10 -21.04
N GLU A 54 14.16 15.33 -20.49
CA GLU A 54 14.32 13.89 -20.30
C GLU A 54 14.45 13.16 -21.64
N LYS A 55 13.61 13.50 -22.63
CA LYS A 55 13.70 12.96 -24.00
C LYS A 55 15.06 13.24 -24.64
N SER A 56 15.57 14.46 -24.49
CA SER A 56 16.88 14.84 -25.08
C SER A 56 18.07 14.02 -24.54
N LYS A 57 17.90 13.39 -23.37
CA LYS A 57 18.90 12.51 -22.74
C LYS A 57 18.58 11.03 -22.86
N SER A 58 17.44 10.70 -23.47
CA SER A 58 16.96 9.34 -23.62
C SER A 58 17.40 8.77 -24.97
N PRO A 59 17.59 7.44 -25.07
CA PRO A 59 17.81 6.77 -26.35
C PRO A 59 16.63 7.04 -27.30
N VAL A 60 16.91 7.16 -28.59
CA VAL A 60 15.91 7.36 -29.65
C VAL A 60 15.86 6.11 -30.53
N ILE A 61 14.66 5.70 -30.90
CA ILE A 61 14.41 4.66 -31.91
C ILE A 61 13.60 5.25 -33.05
N GLU A 62 13.82 4.75 -34.27
CA GLU A 62 12.96 5.02 -35.40
C GLU A 62 11.68 4.17 -35.25
N ASP A 63 10.52 4.82 -35.23
CA ASP A 63 9.24 4.13 -35.30
C ASP A 63 9.09 3.48 -36.67
N SER A 64 9.12 2.14 -36.70
CA SER A 64 9.01 1.36 -37.93
C SER A 64 7.69 1.54 -38.69
N GLU A 65 6.64 2.04 -38.03
CA GLU A 65 5.32 2.25 -38.66
C GLU A 65 5.16 3.68 -39.21
N ASN A 66 5.69 4.70 -38.53
CA ASN A 66 5.48 6.11 -38.89
C ASN A 66 6.74 6.84 -39.41
N GLY A 67 7.92 6.25 -39.25
CA GLY A 67 9.21 6.87 -39.60
C GLY A 67 9.58 8.08 -38.73
N GLU A 68 8.92 8.26 -37.58
CA GLU A 68 9.22 9.32 -36.62
C GLU A 68 10.17 8.83 -35.53
N ASP A 69 11.07 9.71 -35.09
CA ASP A 69 11.98 9.47 -33.98
C ASP A 69 11.21 9.48 -32.65
N VAL A 70 11.22 8.35 -31.94
CA VAL A 70 10.58 8.18 -30.63
C VAL A 70 11.63 8.04 -29.53
N SER A 71 11.56 8.90 -28.52
CA SER A 71 12.45 8.85 -27.36
C SER A 71 11.98 7.78 -26.35
N LEU A 72 12.88 6.88 -25.94
CA LEU A 72 12.63 5.83 -24.95
C LEU A 72 12.96 6.31 -23.53
N VAL A 73 11.98 6.85 -22.82
CA VAL A 73 12.19 7.42 -21.49
C VAL A 73 12.15 6.36 -20.39
N THR A 74 13.00 6.52 -19.38
CA THR A 74 12.96 5.74 -18.13
C THR A 74 12.42 6.63 -17.02
N VAL A 75 11.41 6.16 -16.29
CA VAL A 75 10.74 6.96 -15.25
C VAL A 75 10.75 6.26 -13.89
N LYS A 76 10.84 7.05 -12.83
CA LYS A 76 10.61 6.64 -11.44
C LYS A 76 9.18 6.98 -11.07
N TYR A 77 8.47 6.06 -10.42
CA TYR A 77 7.09 6.27 -9.99
C TYR A 77 6.90 5.96 -8.51
N ASP A 78 6.21 6.86 -7.80
CA ASP A 78 5.80 6.69 -6.40
C ASP A 78 4.46 7.41 -6.14
N MET A 79 3.68 6.88 -5.19
CA MET A 79 2.38 7.39 -4.79
C MET A 79 2.40 7.89 -3.33
N GLY A 80 2.22 9.19 -3.17
CA GLY A 80 2.09 9.85 -1.88
C GLY A 80 0.65 9.83 -1.36
N TRP A 81 0.46 9.43 -0.10
CA TRP A 81 -0.86 9.37 0.55
C TRP A 81 -1.04 10.50 1.57
N GLN A 82 -2.16 11.23 1.52
CA GLN A 82 -2.45 12.32 2.46
C GLN A 82 -2.66 11.82 3.90
N LYS A 83 -3.21 10.61 4.04
CA LYS A 83 -3.29 9.92 5.33
C LYS A 83 -2.20 8.86 5.38
N ARG A 84 -1.17 9.07 6.21
CA ARG A 84 -0.17 8.02 6.44
C ARG A 84 -0.82 6.82 7.14
N GLY A 85 -1.00 5.74 6.41
CA GLY A 85 -1.37 4.44 6.97
C GLY A 85 -0.23 3.85 7.80
N SER A 86 -0.55 3.09 8.84
CA SER A 86 0.45 2.32 9.62
C SER A 86 0.95 1.06 8.88
N GLY A 87 0.84 1.04 7.55
CA GLY A 87 1.04 -0.13 6.69
C GLY A 87 -0.06 -1.19 6.79
N ARG A 88 -1.17 -0.90 7.49
CA ARG A 88 -2.30 -1.82 7.74
C ARG A 88 -3.69 -1.21 7.50
N LYS A 89 -3.75 0.03 7.03
CA LYS A 89 -5.00 0.74 6.74
C LYS A 89 -4.85 1.45 5.40
N TYR A 90 -5.62 0.99 4.42
CA TYR A 90 -5.67 1.53 3.06
C TYR A 90 -6.99 2.32 2.92
N ASP A 91 -7.13 3.37 3.74
CA ASP A 91 -8.35 4.18 3.85
C ASP A 91 -8.10 5.67 3.53
N SER A 92 -7.05 5.93 2.74
CA SER A 92 -6.74 7.25 2.24
C SER A 92 -7.84 7.72 1.29
N LYS A 93 -8.39 8.90 1.57
CA LYS A 93 -9.39 9.55 0.72
C LYS A 93 -8.78 10.22 -0.51
N SER A 94 -7.47 10.43 -0.51
CA SER A 94 -6.75 10.97 -1.65
C SER A 94 -5.29 10.53 -1.67
N GLY A 95 -4.76 10.45 -2.88
CA GLY A 95 -3.36 10.15 -3.16
C GLY A 95 -2.85 10.97 -4.35
N VAL A 96 -1.54 11.17 -4.38
CA VAL A 96 -0.83 11.93 -5.40
C VAL A 96 0.29 11.06 -5.94
N GLY A 97 0.17 10.64 -7.19
CA GLY A 97 1.22 9.92 -7.91
C GLY A 97 2.13 10.90 -8.63
N THR A 98 3.43 10.63 -8.61
CA THR A 98 4.45 11.47 -9.26
C THR A 98 5.34 10.58 -10.11
N MET A 99 5.59 11.02 -11.34
CA MET A 99 6.59 10.43 -12.24
C MET A 99 7.76 11.39 -12.40
N ILE A 100 8.95 10.81 -12.34
CA ILE A 100 10.21 11.55 -12.41
C ILE A 100 11.08 10.91 -13.48
N GLY A 101 11.64 11.71 -14.39
CA GLY A 101 12.63 11.24 -15.35
C GLY A 101 13.88 10.73 -14.64
N ASP A 102 14.39 9.57 -15.06
CA ASP A 102 15.56 8.95 -14.45
C ASP A 102 16.84 9.72 -14.76
N GLN A 103 16.97 10.28 -15.97
CA GLN A 103 18.17 10.98 -16.43
C GLN A 103 18.24 12.43 -15.92
N THR A 104 17.10 13.10 -15.77
CA THR A 104 17.02 14.49 -15.31
C THR A 104 16.77 14.63 -13.82
N GLY A 105 16.16 13.61 -13.18
CA GLY A 105 15.63 13.72 -11.83
C GLY A 105 14.45 14.70 -11.72
N LYS A 106 13.89 15.20 -12.82
CA LYS A 106 12.80 16.18 -12.78
C LYS A 106 11.44 15.52 -12.86
N VAL A 107 10.42 16.15 -12.27
CA VAL A 107 9.05 15.67 -12.33
C VAL A 107 8.53 15.83 -13.76
N VAL A 108 8.21 14.71 -14.41
CA VAL A 108 7.69 14.66 -15.79
C VAL A 108 6.18 14.40 -15.82
N GLY A 109 5.61 13.89 -14.72
CA GLY A 109 4.19 13.61 -14.61
C GLY A 109 3.68 13.71 -13.18
N ARG A 110 2.43 14.14 -13.03
CA ARG A 110 1.74 14.21 -11.73
C ARG A 110 0.27 13.93 -11.86
N GLY A 111 -0.25 13.03 -11.02
CA GLY A 111 -1.66 12.65 -10.99
C GLY A 111 -2.24 12.71 -9.59
N ILE A 112 -3.52 13.06 -9.49
CA ILE A 112 -4.25 13.09 -8.22
C ILE A 112 -5.51 12.24 -8.36
N ARG A 113 -5.74 11.39 -7.36
CA ARG A 113 -7.02 10.73 -7.14
C ARG A 113 -7.56 11.10 -5.78
N SER A 114 -8.86 11.39 -5.73
CA SER A 114 -9.58 11.71 -4.51
C SER A 114 -10.97 11.12 -4.57
N SER A 115 -11.34 10.35 -3.54
CA SER A 115 -12.70 9.87 -3.32
C SER A 115 -13.54 10.82 -2.48
N ASP A 116 -12.95 11.95 -2.05
CA ASP A 116 -13.61 12.93 -1.19
C ASP A 116 -13.73 14.29 -1.87
N CYS A 117 -14.87 14.93 -1.63
CA CYS A 117 -15.08 16.34 -1.94
C CYS A 117 -15.94 16.97 -0.84
N ARG A 118 -15.43 18.03 -0.22
CA ARG A 118 -16.09 18.71 0.90
C ARG A 118 -17.49 19.22 0.54
N ALA A 119 -17.67 19.70 -0.68
CA ALA A 119 -18.97 20.18 -1.16
C ALA A 119 -19.96 19.01 -1.33
N CYS A 120 -19.56 17.93 -2.03
CA CYS A 120 -20.37 16.70 -2.11
C CYS A 120 -20.76 16.18 -0.72
N THR A 121 -19.79 16.00 0.18
CA THR A 121 -20.05 15.49 1.54
C THR A 121 -21.04 16.37 2.33
N PHE A 122 -20.99 17.69 2.15
CA PHE A 122 -21.91 18.60 2.81
C PHE A 122 -23.35 18.43 2.32
N TRP A 123 -23.55 18.30 1.01
CA TRP A 123 -24.86 18.15 0.41
C TRP A 123 -25.44 16.73 0.59
N GLU A 124 -24.59 15.70 0.50
CA GLU A 124 -24.90 14.32 0.86
C GLU A 124 -25.42 14.22 2.29
N ALA A 125 -24.76 14.87 3.26
CA ALA A 125 -25.20 14.88 4.66
C ALA A 125 -26.57 15.56 4.86
N LYS A 126 -27.05 16.33 3.88
CA LYS A 126 -28.37 16.97 3.88
C LYS A 126 -29.40 16.20 3.06
N ASN A 127 -29.02 15.09 2.41
CA ASN A 127 -29.85 14.39 1.41
C ASN A 127 -30.38 15.35 0.32
N VAL A 128 -29.55 16.29 -0.12
CA VAL A 128 -29.86 17.22 -1.21
C VAL A 128 -28.80 17.08 -2.29
N GLU A 129 -29.21 17.16 -3.55
CA GLU A 129 -28.25 17.17 -4.65
C GLU A 129 -27.29 18.37 -4.53
N PRO A 130 -25.98 18.14 -4.73
CA PRO A 130 -25.01 19.21 -4.65
C PRO A 130 -25.24 20.23 -5.76
N GLN A 131 -25.26 21.51 -5.39
CA GLN A 131 -25.16 22.59 -6.37
C GLN A 131 -23.91 22.41 -7.24
N GLU A 132 -23.99 22.86 -8.50
CA GLU A 132 -22.87 22.82 -9.43
C GLU A 132 -21.62 23.44 -8.79
N HIS A 133 -20.57 22.65 -8.73
CA HIS A 133 -19.31 23.08 -8.16
C HIS A 133 -18.16 22.31 -8.81
N LYS A 134 -16.97 22.87 -8.65
CA LYS A 134 -15.75 22.18 -9.05
C LYS A 134 -15.44 21.02 -8.11
N CYS A 135 -15.96 19.85 -8.46
CA CYS A 135 -15.81 18.64 -7.69
C CYS A 135 -14.35 18.17 -7.70
N THR A 136 -13.83 17.85 -6.52
CA THR A 136 -12.50 17.23 -6.37
C THR A 136 -12.56 15.72 -6.34
N ARG A 137 -13.77 15.13 -6.22
CA ARG A 137 -13.97 13.69 -6.21
C ARG A 137 -13.88 13.19 -7.66
N ASN A 138 -12.81 12.47 -7.95
CA ASN A 138 -12.51 11.90 -9.27
C ASN A 138 -12.13 10.41 -9.19
N TRP A 139 -12.40 9.77 -8.05
CA TRP A 139 -12.11 8.36 -7.80
C TRP A 139 -13.25 7.73 -7.01
N PHE A 140 -13.74 6.59 -7.48
CA PHE A 140 -14.87 5.88 -6.88
C PHE A 140 -14.50 4.46 -6.42
N GLY A 141 -13.31 3.98 -6.74
CA GLY A 141 -12.80 2.69 -6.32
C GLY A 141 -12.18 2.70 -4.91
N SER A 142 -11.52 1.59 -4.57
CA SER A 142 -10.78 1.45 -3.30
C SER A 142 -9.56 2.39 -3.26
N ALA A 143 -9.08 2.74 -2.06
CA ALA A 143 -7.86 3.55 -1.95
C ALA A 143 -6.64 2.87 -2.60
N LYS A 144 -6.54 1.53 -2.51
CA LYS A 144 -5.46 0.75 -3.13
C LYS A 144 -5.44 0.93 -4.66
N GLY A 145 -6.60 1.08 -5.30
CA GLY A 145 -6.69 1.23 -6.75
C GLY A 145 -6.26 2.60 -7.29
N MET A 146 -6.06 3.61 -6.43
CA MET A 146 -5.66 4.94 -6.88
C MET A 146 -4.24 4.95 -7.47
N GLU A 147 -3.32 4.17 -6.90
CA GLU A 147 -1.93 4.06 -7.34
C GLU A 147 -1.80 3.42 -8.74
N PRO A 148 -2.34 2.20 -9.00
CA PRO A 148 -2.29 1.59 -10.33
C PRO A 148 -2.93 2.48 -11.40
N ASP A 149 -4.06 3.12 -11.08
CA ASP A 149 -4.78 3.98 -12.01
C ASP A 149 -4.00 5.26 -12.34
N VAL A 150 -3.37 5.90 -11.34
CA VAL A 150 -2.52 7.06 -11.60
C VAL A 150 -1.27 6.68 -12.36
N GLY A 151 -0.64 5.55 -12.03
CA GLY A 151 0.53 5.04 -12.74
C GLY A 151 0.24 4.83 -14.22
N ALA A 152 -0.81 4.07 -14.56
CA ALA A 152 -1.18 3.82 -15.95
C ALA A 152 -1.51 5.12 -16.71
N ARG A 153 -2.37 5.99 -16.14
CA ARG A 153 -2.74 7.25 -16.79
C ARG A 153 -1.54 8.17 -17.04
N LEU A 154 -0.58 8.22 -16.13
CA LEU A 154 0.60 9.07 -16.31
C LEU A 154 1.51 8.58 -17.43
N ILE A 155 1.57 7.26 -17.66
CA ILE A 155 2.28 6.71 -18.82
C ILE A 155 1.57 7.11 -20.10
N GLU A 156 0.25 6.91 -20.19
CA GLU A 156 -0.53 7.35 -21.36
C GLU A 156 -0.36 8.86 -21.64
N ASP A 157 -0.46 9.71 -20.60
CA ASP A 157 -0.28 11.16 -20.71
C ASP A 157 1.12 11.53 -21.27
N ILE A 158 2.17 10.81 -20.87
CA ILE A 158 3.53 11.01 -21.37
C ILE A 158 3.66 10.53 -22.82
N GLU A 159 3.07 9.37 -23.14
CA GLU A 159 3.15 8.77 -24.47
C GLU A 159 2.44 9.56 -25.55
N THR A 160 1.44 10.37 -25.19
CA THR A 160 0.84 11.35 -26.12
C THR A 160 1.81 12.42 -26.63
N LYS A 161 3.02 12.52 -26.07
CA LYS A 161 3.98 13.59 -26.36
C LYS A 161 5.18 13.12 -27.18
N ASN A 162 5.03 12.16 -28.10
CA ASN A 162 6.15 11.64 -28.92
C ASN A 162 7.33 11.10 -28.08
N CYS A 163 7.01 10.25 -27.11
CA CYS A 163 7.99 9.45 -26.39
C CYS A 163 7.32 8.17 -25.90
N GLN A 164 8.11 7.14 -25.59
CA GLN A 164 7.62 5.87 -25.11
C GLN A 164 8.25 5.55 -23.75
N VAL A 165 7.45 5.13 -22.76
CA VAL A 165 8.01 4.73 -21.46
C VAL A 165 8.56 3.30 -21.57
N SER A 166 9.88 3.17 -21.68
CA SER A 166 10.51 1.84 -21.84
C SER A 166 10.71 1.12 -20.51
N THR A 167 11.05 1.88 -19.47
CA THR A 167 11.38 1.34 -18.14
C THR A 167 10.74 2.16 -17.04
N VAL A 168 10.13 1.47 -16.07
CA VAL A 168 9.59 2.06 -14.84
C VAL A 168 10.36 1.53 -13.63
N ILE A 169 10.94 2.44 -12.86
CA ILE A 169 11.58 2.18 -11.57
C ILE A 169 10.56 2.45 -10.48
N MET A 170 10.15 1.41 -9.76
CA MET A 170 9.18 1.58 -8.68
C MET A 170 9.27 0.46 -7.63
N ASP A 171 8.43 0.58 -6.62
CA ASP A 171 8.28 -0.44 -5.59
C ASP A 171 7.75 -1.76 -6.19
N ASP A 172 7.96 -2.87 -5.48
CA ASP A 172 7.46 -4.19 -5.89
C ASP A 172 5.94 -4.34 -5.62
N ASP A 173 5.14 -3.38 -6.05
CA ASP A 173 3.68 -3.48 -6.08
C ASP A 173 3.21 -4.12 -7.39
N THR A 174 2.65 -5.32 -7.27
CA THR A 174 2.15 -6.08 -8.42
C THR A 174 0.92 -5.44 -9.06
N THR A 175 0.09 -4.75 -8.29
CA THR A 175 -1.17 -4.21 -8.82
C THR A 175 -0.92 -3.07 -9.80
N THR A 176 0.07 -2.22 -9.52
CA THR A 176 0.45 -1.13 -10.42
C THR A 176 1.03 -1.62 -11.72
N MET A 177 2.02 -2.51 -11.71
CA MET A 177 2.56 -3.04 -12.95
C MET A 177 1.53 -3.87 -13.74
N ALA A 178 0.64 -4.59 -13.05
CA ALA A 178 -0.43 -5.34 -13.73
C ALA A 178 -1.45 -4.41 -14.40
N ARG A 179 -1.73 -3.22 -13.84
CA ARG A 179 -2.58 -2.22 -14.51
C ARG A 179 -1.86 -1.59 -15.69
N ILE A 180 -0.60 -1.18 -15.51
CA ILE A 180 0.24 -0.59 -16.56
C ILE A 180 0.29 -1.52 -17.79
N ARG A 181 0.60 -2.81 -17.58
CA ARG A 181 0.69 -3.80 -18.67
C ARG A 181 -0.63 -4.06 -19.40
N ARG A 182 -1.78 -3.80 -18.78
CA ARG A 182 -3.10 -3.93 -19.43
C ARG A 182 -3.47 -2.69 -20.23
N THR A 183 -2.92 -1.54 -19.87
CA THR A 183 -3.28 -0.25 -20.45
C THR A 183 -2.32 0.14 -21.59
N VAL A 184 -1.03 -0.13 -21.42
CA VAL A 184 0.01 0.27 -22.38
C VAL A 184 0.22 -0.83 -23.42
N GLN A 185 0.30 -0.44 -24.70
CA GLN A 185 0.28 -1.37 -25.84
C GLN A 185 1.64 -2.01 -26.15
N HIS A 186 2.72 -1.60 -25.49
CA HIS A 186 4.07 -2.13 -25.67
C HIS A 186 4.64 -2.67 -24.36
N PRO A 187 5.65 -3.57 -24.42
CA PRO A 187 6.29 -4.08 -23.22
C PRO A 187 6.98 -2.95 -22.44
N ILE A 188 6.81 -2.96 -21.12
CA ILE A 188 7.49 -2.06 -20.18
C ILE A 188 8.34 -2.88 -19.23
N GLN A 189 9.63 -2.56 -19.16
CA GLN A 189 10.55 -3.13 -18.18
C GLN A 189 10.29 -2.51 -16.80
N LYS A 190 10.26 -3.36 -15.76
CA LYS A 190 10.16 -2.90 -14.39
C LYS A 190 11.47 -3.15 -13.64
N LEU A 191 12.01 -2.09 -13.05
CA LEU A 191 13.15 -2.16 -12.14
C LEU A 191 12.68 -1.94 -10.70
N SER A 192 13.24 -2.72 -9.78
CA SER A 192 12.86 -2.69 -8.38
C SER A 192 13.63 -1.62 -7.61
N ASP A 193 12.95 -0.80 -6.80
CA ASP A 193 13.62 0.20 -5.97
C ASP A 193 14.54 -0.45 -4.92
N THR A 194 15.82 -0.08 -4.94
CA THR A 194 16.87 -0.67 -4.10
C THR A 194 16.63 -0.46 -2.61
N ASN A 195 16.01 0.66 -2.22
CA ASN A 195 15.69 0.88 -0.80
C ASN A 195 14.56 -0.03 -0.33
N HIS A 196 13.57 -0.26 -1.19
CA HIS A 196 12.51 -1.23 -0.93
C HIS A 196 13.05 -2.66 -0.87
N ILE A 197 13.94 -3.06 -1.77
CA ILE A 197 14.62 -4.36 -1.72
C ILE A 197 15.32 -4.55 -0.37
N LYS A 198 16.12 -3.57 0.08
CA LYS A 198 16.81 -3.62 1.38
C LYS A 198 15.83 -3.67 2.56
N SER A 199 14.76 -2.90 2.49
CA SER A 199 13.69 -2.89 3.51
C SER A 199 13.00 -4.25 3.61
N GLN A 200 12.67 -4.85 2.46
CA GLN A 200 12.07 -6.18 2.37
C GLN A 200 13.00 -7.26 2.94
N PHE A 201 14.27 -7.26 2.52
CA PHE A 201 15.27 -8.19 3.04
C PHE A 201 15.38 -8.09 4.57
N ASN A 202 15.50 -6.87 5.10
CA ASN A 202 15.51 -6.62 6.54
C ASN A 202 14.24 -7.16 7.23
N ASN A 203 13.05 -6.98 6.66
CA ASN A 203 11.81 -7.51 7.22
C ASN A 203 11.80 -9.04 7.26
N LYS A 204 12.30 -9.72 6.20
CA LYS A 204 12.46 -11.18 6.17
C LYS A 204 13.39 -11.67 7.29
N LEU A 205 14.51 -10.99 7.52
CA LEU A 205 15.42 -11.29 8.63
C LEU A 205 14.75 -11.09 10.01
N TRP A 206 13.99 -10.02 10.21
CA TRP A 206 13.27 -9.77 11.45
C TRP A 206 12.15 -10.79 11.71
N ASN A 207 11.51 -11.29 10.67
CA ASN A 207 10.55 -12.39 10.78
C ASN A 207 11.24 -13.68 11.18
N LEU A 208 12.37 -14.02 10.53
CA LEU A 208 13.16 -15.21 10.82
C LEU A 208 13.71 -15.22 12.25
N LYS A 209 14.08 -14.04 12.78
CA LYS A 209 14.52 -13.87 14.16
C LYS A 209 13.47 -14.33 15.19
N ASN A 210 12.18 -14.28 14.86
CA ASN A 210 11.15 -14.75 15.80
C ASN A 210 11.24 -16.26 16.05
N THR A 211 11.70 -17.02 15.06
CA THR A 211 11.96 -18.45 15.14
C THR A 211 13.35 -18.73 15.71
N PHE A 212 14.38 -18.03 15.22
CA PHE A 212 15.78 -18.25 15.58
C PHE A 212 16.32 -17.17 16.54
N LYS A 213 15.66 -16.98 17.69
CA LYS A 213 15.92 -15.83 18.59
C LYS A 213 17.36 -15.75 19.11
N ASN A 214 17.97 -16.89 19.38
CA ASN A 214 19.30 -17.00 20.00
C ASN A 214 20.42 -16.99 18.95
N ASP A 215 20.15 -17.53 17.76
CA ASP A 215 21.12 -17.58 16.66
C ASP A 215 21.14 -16.26 15.87
N LEU A 216 19.97 -15.73 15.49
CA LEU A 216 19.82 -14.51 14.71
C LEU A 216 19.62 -13.29 15.62
N THR A 217 20.74 -12.80 16.16
CA THR A 217 20.77 -11.63 17.03
C THR A 217 20.56 -10.32 16.27
N LYS A 218 20.24 -9.22 16.99
CA LYS A 218 20.10 -7.90 16.34
C LYS A 218 21.40 -7.44 15.63
N PRO A 219 22.60 -7.58 16.23
CA PRO A 219 23.85 -7.29 15.53
C PRO A 219 24.05 -8.14 14.27
N ALA A 220 23.63 -9.42 14.30
CA ALA A 220 23.67 -10.29 13.12
C ALA A 220 22.79 -9.75 11.98
N ILE A 221 21.55 -9.36 12.27
CA ILE A 221 20.65 -8.75 11.27
C ILE A 221 21.26 -7.47 10.69
N THR A 222 21.80 -6.59 11.55
CA THR A 222 22.45 -5.37 11.08
C THR A 222 23.63 -5.69 10.17
N HIS A 223 24.50 -6.65 10.54
CA HIS A 223 25.64 -7.04 9.72
C HIS A 223 25.21 -7.59 8.36
N LEU A 224 24.21 -8.48 8.34
CA LEU A 224 23.59 -9.04 7.13
C LEU A 224 23.02 -7.95 6.21
N ASN A 225 22.27 -6.99 6.76
CA ASN A 225 21.56 -5.99 5.96
C ASN A 225 22.46 -4.84 5.47
N THR A 226 23.55 -4.52 6.18
CA THR A 226 24.36 -3.31 5.94
C THR A 226 25.47 -3.51 4.91
N SER A 227 26.32 -2.48 4.77
CA SER A 227 27.46 -2.32 3.85
C SER A 227 28.60 -3.34 3.99
N ARG A 228 28.37 -4.46 4.67
CA ARG A 228 29.34 -5.58 4.76
C ARG A 228 28.86 -6.86 4.10
N CYS A 229 27.55 -7.02 3.88
CA CYS A 229 26.97 -8.19 3.22
C CYS A 229 25.98 -7.74 2.15
N PHE A 230 24.68 -7.78 2.40
CA PHE A 230 23.65 -7.61 1.36
C PHE A 230 23.75 -6.27 0.64
N SER A 231 23.75 -5.13 1.37
CA SER A 231 23.91 -3.82 0.73
C SER A 231 25.25 -3.68 0.00
N CYS A 232 26.32 -4.30 0.52
CA CYS A 232 27.64 -4.26 -0.13
C CYS A 232 27.61 -4.98 -1.48
N ALA A 233 27.02 -6.18 -1.52
CA ALA A 233 26.90 -6.99 -2.72
C ALA A 233 26.07 -6.28 -3.80
N LEU A 234 25.03 -5.54 -3.41
CA LEU A 234 24.25 -4.72 -4.34
C LEU A 234 25.10 -3.56 -4.89
N TYR A 235 25.55 -2.64 -4.03
CA TYR A 235 26.17 -1.39 -4.51
C TYR A 235 27.56 -1.60 -5.12
N SER A 236 28.33 -2.61 -4.68
CA SER A 236 29.67 -2.87 -5.22
C SER A 236 29.64 -3.52 -6.61
N ASN A 237 28.48 -4.02 -7.03
CA ASN A 237 28.27 -4.70 -8.30
C ASN A 237 27.12 -4.04 -9.09
N LYS A 238 26.94 -2.72 -8.97
CA LYS A 238 25.95 -1.96 -9.74
C LYS A 238 26.17 -2.21 -11.24
N ASN A 239 25.10 -2.56 -11.94
CA ASN A 239 25.08 -2.94 -13.36
C ASN A 239 25.85 -4.22 -13.72
N ASP A 240 26.28 -5.03 -12.74
CA ASP A 240 26.97 -6.31 -12.95
C ASP A 240 26.16 -7.45 -12.33
N GLN A 241 25.27 -8.05 -13.14
CA GLN A 241 24.38 -9.13 -12.73
C GLN A 241 25.14 -10.35 -12.21
N GLU A 242 26.21 -10.76 -12.90
CA GLU A 242 26.94 -11.98 -12.60
C GLU A 242 27.70 -11.83 -11.28
N SER A 243 28.48 -10.75 -11.14
CA SER A 243 29.20 -10.49 -9.88
C SER A 243 28.25 -10.27 -8.72
N MET A 244 27.11 -9.59 -8.92
CA MET A 244 26.10 -9.41 -7.88
C MET A 244 25.50 -10.74 -7.43
N GLY A 245 25.15 -11.62 -8.37
CA GLY A 245 24.64 -12.96 -8.08
C GLY A 245 25.63 -13.78 -7.26
N ASN A 246 26.90 -13.79 -7.68
CA ASN A 246 27.98 -14.50 -7.01
C ASN A 246 28.22 -13.97 -5.58
N ASP A 247 28.30 -12.64 -5.41
CA ASP A 247 28.51 -12.04 -4.09
C ASP A 247 27.32 -12.25 -3.16
N LEU A 248 26.08 -12.20 -3.66
CA LEU A 248 24.88 -12.51 -2.88
C LEU A 248 24.87 -13.96 -2.40
N GLN A 249 25.15 -14.92 -3.28
CA GLN A 249 25.21 -16.35 -2.92
C GLN A 249 26.33 -16.65 -1.91
N ALA A 250 27.43 -15.90 -1.95
CA ALA A 250 28.53 -16.05 -1.01
C ALA A 250 28.22 -15.54 0.42
N ILE A 251 27.16 -14.75 0.62
CA ILE A 251 26.80 -14.18 1.94
C ILE A 251 26.56 -15.28 2.98
N VAL A 252 25.76 -16.31 2.64
CA VAL A 252 25.38 -17.34 3.62
C VAL A 252 26.59 -18.19 4.00
N PRO A 253 27.37 -18.78 3.08
CA PRO A 253 28.60 -19.51 3.41
C PRO A 253 29.58 -18.65 4.25
N HIS A 254 29.75 -17.37 3.90
CA HIS A 254 30.63 -16.45 4.63
C HIS A 254 30.30 -16.38 6.12
N LEU A 255 29.01 -16.34 6.48
CA LEU A 255 28.55 -16.26 7.88
C LEU A 255 28.81 -17.54 8.69
N TYR A 256 29.02 -18.66 7.99
CA TYR A 256 29.33 -19.96 8.55
C TYR A 256 30.83 -20.28 8.46
N LYS A 257 31.68 -19.26 8.23
CA LYS A 257 33.15 -19.34 8.10
C LYS A 257 33.63 -20.11 6.87
N GLU A 258 32.75 -20.28 5.88
CA GLU A 258 33.08 -20.89 4.61
C GLU A 258 33.35 -19.78 3.61
N HIS A 259 34.61 -19.66 3.20
CA HIS A 259 35.08 -18.53 2.40
C HIS A 259 35.33 -18.89 0.93
N ASP A 260 35.00 -20.10 0.48
CA ASP A 260 35.35 -20.59 -0.86
C ASP A 260 34.74 -19.72 -1.97
N LEU A 261 33.47 -19.33 -1.79
CA LEU A 261 32.73 -18.47 -2.73
C LEU A 261 32.98 -16.97 -2.52
N CYS A 262 33.75 -16.58 -1.51
CA CYS A 262 33.95 -15.16 -1.19
C CYS A 262 34.94 -14.47 -2.14
N ASN A 263 34.62 -13.22 -2.51
CA ASN A 263 35.53 -12.32 -3.21
C ASN A 263 36.40 -11.51 -2.22
N GLN A 264 37.67 -11.27 -2.58
CA GLN A 264 38.59 -10.38 -1.86
C GLN A 264 38.07 -8.94 -1.76
N LYS A 265 37.22 -8.49 -2.69
CA LYS A 265 36.59 -7.17 -2.70
C LYS A 265 35.83 -6.85 -1.41
N TRP A 266 35.23 -7.83 -0.72
CA TRP A 266 34.47 -7.58 0.52
C TRP A 266 34.82 -8.52 1.67
N CYS A 267 35.38 -9.71 1.40
CA CYS A 267 35.76 -10.66 2.42
C CYS A 267 37.15 -10.36 3.00
N SER A 268 37.21 -9.94 4.26
CA SER A 268 38.48 -9.67 4.94
C SER A 268 39.33 -10.91 5.17
N TYR A 269 38.72 -12.11 5.25
CA TYR A 269 39.46 -13.37 5.31
C TYR A 269 40.29 -13.59 4.04
N LYS A 270 39.69 -13.41 2.86
CA LYS A 270 40.40 -13.53 1.56
C LYS A 270 41.49 -12.46 1.40
N ARG A 271 41.35 -11.29 2.03
CA ARG A 271 42.41 -10.27 2.04
C ARG A 271 43.57 -10.63 2.94
N ASN A 272 43.30 -11.09 4.16
CA ASN A 272 44.32 -11.47 5.13
C ASN A 272 43.76 -12.49 6.14
N PRO A 273 43.98 -13.79 5.90
CA PRO A 273 43.50 -14.85 6.79
C PRO A 273 44.02 -14.71 8.22
N ASN A 274 45.28 -14.29 8.38
CA ASN A 274 45.97 -14.23 9.68
C ASN A 274 45.41 -13.14 10.61
N LYS A 275 44.78 -12.10 10.05
CA LYS A 275 44.16 -11.00 10.83
C LYS A 275 42.64 -11.08 10.86
N TYR A 276 42.04 -12.12 10.27
CA TYR A 276 40.60 -12.22 10.16
C TYR A 276 39.94 -12.48 11.50
N LYS A 277 38.97 -11.63 11.85
CA LYS A 277 38.06 -11.85 12.97
C LYS A 277 36.63 -11.65 12.45
N PRO A 278 35.80 -12.71 12.41
CA PRO A 278 34.44 -12.60 11.92
C PRO A 278 33.65 -11.67 12.84
N THR A 279 32.94 -10.69 12.25
CA THR A 279 32.07 -9.78 13.02
C THR A 279 30.85 -10.53 13.56
N VAL A 280 30.34 -11.48 12.78
CA VAL A 280 29.23 -12.37 13.12
C VAL A 280 29.59 -13.77 12.63
N SER A 281 29.32 -14.77 13.45
CA SER A 281 29.44 -16.18 13.07
C SER A 281 28.18 -16.90 13.52
N LEU A 282 27.56 -17.61 12.58
CA LEU A 282 26.37 -18.44 12.83
C LEU A 282 26.78 -19.92 12.77
N ASN A 283 26.07 -20.76 13.51
CA ASN A 283 26.35 -22.21 13.58
C ASN A 283 25.10 -23.09 13.35
N SER A 284 23.91 -22.50 13.32
CA SER A 284 22.64 -23.22 13.22
C SER A 284 22.37 -23.65 11.77
N LEU A 285 22.38 -24.97 11.50
CA LEU A 285 22.09 -25.51 10.16
C LEU A 285 20.67 -25.19 9.67
N PRO A 286 19.60 -25.27 10.49
CA PRO A 286 18.26 -24.88 10.04
C PRO A 286 18.17 -23.39 9.68
N LEU A 287 18.88 -22.51 10.42
CA LEU A 287 18.97 -21.10 10.08
C LEU A 287 19.71 -20.88 8.75
N ARG A 288 20.74 -21.69 8.47
CA ARG A 288 21.53 -21.63 7.23
C ARG A 288 20.64 -21.85 6.01
N GLN A 289 19.84 -22.91 6.05
CA GLN A 289 18.92 -23.25 4.96
C GLN A 289 17.93 -22.11 4.71
N LYS A 290 17.31 -21.57 5.77
CA LYS A 290 16.36 -20.45 5.64
C LYS A 290 16.99 -19.16 5.12
N LEU A 291 18.23 -18.85 5.52
CA LEU A 291 18.95 -17.70 4.96
C LEU A 291 19.31 -17.92 3.48
N ALA A 292 19.68 -19.14 3.09
CA ALA A 292 19.97 -19.48 1.71
C ALA A 292 18.72 -19.39 0.83
N GLU A 293 17.55 -19.86 1.31
CA GLU A 293 16.25 -19.68 0.64
C GLU A 293 15.97 -18.19 0.38
N ILE A 294 16.08 -17.34 1.43
CA ILE A 294 15.83 -15.89 1.30
C ILE A 294 16.79 -15.24 0.28
N ILE A 295 18.08 -15.58 0.30
CA ILE A 295 19.05 -15.04 -0.68
C ILE A 295 18.77 -15.58 -2.09
N GLY A 296 18.32 -16.83 -2.19
CA GLY A 296 17.92 -17.46 -3.44
C GLY A 296 16.85 -16.67 -4.19
N GLU A 297 15.88 -16.11 -3.47
CA GLU A 297 14.82 -15.27 -4.06
C GLU A 297 15.34 -14.03 -4.81
N TYR A 298 16.46 -13.45 -4.35
CA TYR A 298 17.06 -12.26 -5.00
C TYR A 298 17.99 -12.63 -6.17
N THR A 299 18.47 -13.87 -6.21
CA THR A 299 19.43 -14.35 -7.21
C THR A 299 18.77 -15.23 -8.29
N SER A 300 17.49 -15.58 -8.12
CA SER A 300 16.75 -16.44 -9.04
C SER A 300 16.21 -15.71 -10.26
N GLY A 301 16.23 -16.41 -11.41
CA GLY A 301 15.55 -16.01 -12.65
C GLY A 301 15.85 -14.57 -13.07
N ASP A 302 14.78 -13.80 -13.34
CA ASP A 302 14.87 -12.40 -13.75
C ASP A 302 14.99 -11.40 -12.58
N ASN A 303 14.91 -11.84 -11.31
CA ASN A 303 14.98 -10.94 -10.16
C ASN A 303 16.33 -10.22 -10.08
N ILE A 304 17.43 -10.93 -10.37
CA ILE A 304 18.75 -10.32 -10.39
C ILE A 304 18.87 -9.25 -11.49
N LYS A 305 18.15 -9.39 -12.62
CA LYS A 305 18.08 -8.36 -13.67
C LYS A 305 17.34 -7.11 -13.19
N LYS A 306 16.25 -7.28 -12.41
CA LYS A 306 15.48 -6.17 -11.82
C LYS A 306 16.28 -5.38 -10.77
N ILE A 307 17.20 -6.05 -10.07
CA ILE A 307 17.94 -5.50 -8.91
C ILE A 307 19.32 -4.96 -9.30
N SER A 308 20.01 -5.60 -10.26
CA SER A 308 21.39 -5.28 -10.61
C SER A 308 21.66 -3.82 -10.99
N PRO A 309 20.71 -3.07 -11.62
CA PRO A 309 20.91 -1.66 -11.88
C PRO A 309 21.02 -0.78 -10.62
N CYS A 310 20.67 -1.31 -9.44
CA CYS A 310 20.58 -0.57 -8.19
C CYS A 310 19.75 0.73 -8.33
N ALA A 311 18.69 0.67 -9.14
CA ALA A 311 17.83 1.81 -9.39
C ALA A 311 17.17 2.27 -8.08
N SER A 312 17.07 3.60 -7.89
CA SER A 312 16.41 4.13 -6.70
C SER A 312 15.54 5.35 -6.97
N THR A 313 14.35 5.33 -6.40
CA THR A 313 13.44 6.49 -6.35
C THR A 313 13.96 7.60 -5.42
N LYS A 314 14.97 7.34 -4.58
CA LYS A 314 15.52 8.31 -3.62
C LYS A 314 16.62 9.23 -4.13
N GLU A 315 17.49 8.75 -5.02
CA GLU A 315 18.68 9.51 -5.49
C GLU A 315 18.26 10.87 -6.09
N VAL A 316 17.07 10.91 -6.70
CA VAL A 316 16.44 12.12 -7.25
C VAL A 316 16.13 13.20 -6.21
N TYR A 317 15.61 12.82 -5.02
CA TYR A 317 15.23 13.80 -4.00
C TYR A 317 16.46 14.52 -3.43
N GLU A 318 17.62 13.86 -3.44
CA GLU A 318 18.89 14.42 -2.98
C GLU A 318 19.53 15.32 -4.06
N GLU A 319 19.48 14.92 -5.34
CA GLU A 319 20.01 15.70 -6.47
C GLU A 319 19.18 16.96 -6.81
N CYS A 320 17.87 16.93 -6.62
CA CYS A 320 16.98 18.08 -6.86
C CYS A 320 17.16 19.23 -5.85
N GLY A 321 18.08 19.12 -4.88
CA GLY A 321 18.26 20.13 -3.83
C GLY A 321 17.00 20.37 -3.00
N LEU A 322 16.04 19.43 -3.04
CA LEU A 322 14.84 19.46 -2.21
C LEU A 322 15.27 19.17 -0.78
N SER A 323 15.73 20.23 -0.11
CA SER A 323 15.90 20.24 1.33
C SER A 323 14.63 19.65 1.95
N PRO A 324 14.73 18.76 2.97
CA PRO A 324 13.58 18.41 3.80
C PRO A 324 12.82 19.66 4.21
N GLY A 325 13.47 20.83 4.24
CA GLY A 325 12.90 22.11 4.57
C GLY A 325 13.03 22.27 6.06
N LYS A 326 13.72 23.33 6.52
CA LYS A 326 13.90 23.61 7.96
C LYS A 326 12.57 23.56 8.75
N ILE A 327 11.44 23.82 8.08
CA ILE A 327 10.09 23.70 8.64
C ILE A 327 9.67 22.23 8.81
N THR A 328 9.89 21.38 7.79
CA THR A 328 9.62 19.95 7.87
C THR A 328 10.60 19.24 8.81
N GLU A 329 11.83 19.72 8.94
CA GLU A 329 12.81 19.21 9.90
C GLU A 329 12.36 19.52 11.33
N LYS A 330 11.94 20.76 11.63
CA LYS A 330 11.30 21.12 12.90
C LYS A 330 9.98 20.38 13.15
N SER A 331 9.17 20.16 12.11
CA SER A 331 7.96 19.33 12.20
C SER A 331 8.29 17.85 12.41
N SER A 332 9.36 17.35 11.80
CA SER A 332 9.90 16.00 11.95
C SER A 332 10.42 15.79 13.36
N GLU A 333 11.15 16.75 13.92
CA GLU A 333 11.59 16.78 15.33
C GLU A 333 10.38 16.73 16.27
N LYS A 334 9.41 17.63 16.10
CA LYS A 334 8.15 17.62 16.88
C LYS A 334 7.38 16.30 16.75
N LEU A 335 7.34 15.73 15.53
CA LEU A 335 6.72 14.42 15.29
C LEU A 335 7.56 13.28 15.88
N THR A 336 8.88 13.42 15.96
CA THR A 336 9.82 12.45 16.53
C THR A 336 9.77 12.46 18.05
N ASP A 337 9.61 13.62 18.68
CA ASP A 337 9.37 13.78 20.11
C ASP A 337 7.99 13.24 20.50
N LYS A 338 6.97 13.55 19.69
CA LYS A 338 5.65 12.93 19.82
C LYS A 338 5.73 11.41 19.63
N ARG A 339 6.56 10.90 18.72
CA ARG A 339 6.82 9.47 18.54
C ARG A 339 7.56 8.86 19.73
N LYS A 340 8.57 9.52 20.31
CA LYS A 340 9.29 9.08 21.53
C LYS A 340 8.31 8.95 22.68
N TYR A 341 7.55 10.00 22.97
CA TYR A 341 6.49 10.00 23.99
C TYR A 341 5.46 8.88 23.74
N GLN A 342 5.00 8.70 22.50
CA GLN A 342 4.12 7.59 22.13
C GLN A 342 4.80 6.22 22.21
N ASN A 343 6.11 6.11 21.99
CA ASN A 343 6.87 4.87 22.08
C ASN A 343 7.07 4.47 23.54
N ASP A 344 7.35 5.43 24.42
CA ASP A 344 7.45 5.23 25.87
C ASP A 344 6.09 4.79 26.42
N TYR A 345 5.02 5.45 25.98
CA TYR A 345 3.64 5.04 26.27
C TYR A 345 3.28 3.66 25.68
N LYS A 346 3.75 3.32 24.46
CA LYS A 346 3.59 1.98 23.84
C LYS A 346 4.43 0.90 24.53
N ASN A 347 5.54 1.26 25.16
CA ASN A 347 6.46 0.36 25.84
C ASN A 347 6.09 0.12 27.31
N SER A 348 5.10 0.86 27.83
CA SER A 348 4.48 0.58 29.12
C SER A 348 3.97 -0.87 29.19
N ALA A 349 4.09 -1.50 30.36
CA ALA A 349 3.71 -2.89 30.57
C ALA A 349 2.24 -3.17 30.19
N VAL A 350 1.37 -2.19 30.41
CA VAL A 350 -0.06 -2.23 30.08
C VAL A 350 -0.31 -2.27 28.57
N ASN A 351 0.40 -1.45 27.78
CA ASN A 351 0.24 -1.46 26.32
C ASN A 351 0.92 -2.67 25.66
N LYS A 352 2.03 -3.17 26.22
CA LYS A 352 2.65 -4.43 25.74
C LYS A 352 1.69 -5.62 25.88
N ARG A 353 0.98 -5.73 27.01
CA ARG A 353 -0.08 -6.75 27.22
C ARG A 353 -1.26 -6.57 26.25
N ARG A 354 -1.77 -5.34 26.07
CA ARG A 354 -2.83 -5.06 25.08
C ARG A 354 -2.41 -5.32 23.64
N LYS A 355 -1.13 -5.14 23.30
CA LYS A 355 -0.60 -5.39 21.95
C LYS A 355 -0.41 -6.88 21.67
N LEU A 356 -0.07 -7.69 22.67
CA LEU A 356 -0.08 -9.16 22.56
C LEU A 356 -1.50 -9.68 22.33
N PHE A 357 -2.47 -9.21 23.11
CA PHE A 357 -3.88 -9.55 22.93
C PHE A 357 -4.42 -9.14 21.56
N ARG A 358 -4.13 -7.90 21.10
CA ARG A 358 -4.50 -7.45 19.75
C ARG A 358 -3.78 -8.21 18.64
N LYS A 359 -2.52 -8.63 18.83
CA LYS A 359 -1.81 -9.46 17.85
C LYS A 359 -2.44 -10.85 17.72
N GLN A 360 -2.98 -11.39 18.80
CA GLN A 360 -3.68 -12.67 18.81
C GLN A 360 -5.01 -12.57 18.02
N ILE A 361 -5.79 -11.52 18.30
CA ILE A 361 -7.03 -11.20 17.58
C ILE A 361 -6.80 -10.82 16.10
N ILE A 362 -5.68 -10.15 15.78
CA ILE A 362 -5.32 -9.78 14.39
C ILE A 362 -4.85 -11.00 13.60
N LYS A 363 -4.11 -11.93 14.21
CA LYS A 363 -3.68 -13.18 13.57
C LYS A 363 -4.88 -14.04 13.15
N GLU A 364 -5.96 -14.04 13.94
CA GLU A 364 -7.22 -14.70 13.60
C GLU A 364 -7.99 -13.99 12.47
N LYS A 365 -7.87 -12.65 12.36
CA LYS A 365 -8.49 -11.85 11.28
C LYS A 365 -7.72 -11.84 9.96
N GLU A 366 -6.39 -11.89 9.99
CA GLU A 366 -5.53 -11.95 8.80
C GLU A 366 -5.76 -13.27 8.04
N THR A 367 -5.92 -14.39 8.77
CA THR A 367 -6.31 -15.70 8.20
C THR A 367 -7.64 -15.65 7.42
N VAL A 368 -8.59 -14.80 7.82
CA VAL A 368 -9.93 -14.70 7.20
C VAL A 368 -9.98 -13.71 6.03
N VAL A 369 -9.13 -12.68 6.02
CA VAL A 369 -9.03 -11.71 4.91
C VAL A 369 -8.17 -12.27 3.77
N GLU A 370 -7.11 -13.04 4.08
CA GLU A 370 -6.30 -13.76 3.07
C GLU A 370 -7.14 -14.81 2.33
N ILE A 371 -8.08 -15.47 3.00
CA ILE A 371 -9.05 -16.40 2.37
C ILE A 371 -10.07 -15.68 1.45
N LYS A 372 -10.32 -14.37 1.66
CA LYS A 372 -11.36 -13.60 0.94
C LYS A 372 -10.84 -12.78 -0.24
N GLU A 373 -9.57 -12.33 -0.20
CA GLU A 373 -8.92 -11.54 -1.27
C GLU A 373 -8.01 -12.39 -2.18
N GLY A 374 -7.69 -13.64 -1.82
CA GLY A 374 -6.79 -14.51 -2.57
C GLY A 374 -5.31 -14.10 -2.47
N ASP A 375 -4.41 -14.99 -2.87
CA ASP A 375 -2.95 -14.86 -2.69
C ASP A 375 -2.31 -13.66 -3.45
N THR A 376 -3.06 -12.97 -4.32
CA THR A 376 -2.57 -11.94 -5.26
C THR A 376 -2.05 -10.63 -4.60
N TYR A 377 -2.24 -10.42 -3.29
CA TYR A 377 -2.02 -9.12 -2.62
C TYR A 377 -0.98 -9.11 -1.50
N LYS A 378 -0.11 -10.11 -1.45
CA LYS A 378 0.98 -10.21 -0.46
C LYS A 378 2.17 -9.31 -0.85
N LYS A 379 2.75 -8.61 0.13
CA LYS A 379 3.98 -7.82 -0.09
C LYS A 379 5.11 -8.73 -0.59
N SER A 380 5.84 -8.30 -1.61
CA SER A 380 7.00 -9.02 -2.21
C SER A 380 6.64 -10.23 -3.08
N ILE A 381 5.37 -10.35 -3.51
CA ILE A 381 4.94 -11.50 -4.33
C ILE A 381 5.68 -11.59 -5.69
N ASP A 382 6.07 -10.45 -6.26
CA ASP A 382 6.85 -10.37 -7.52
C ASP A 382 8.28 -10.96 -7.40
N LEU A 383 8.84 -11.01 -6.18
CA LEU A 383 10.14 -11.65 -5.92
C LEU A 383 9.99 -13.12 -5.53
N GLU A 384 8.89 -13.49 -4.85
CA GLU A 384 8.64 -14.87 -4.39
C GLU A 384 8.20 -15.78 -5.55
N HIS A 385 7.56 -15.25 -6.59
CA HIS A 385 7.06 -16.01 -7.74
C HIS A 385 7.37 -15.33 -9.09
N PRO A 386 8.63 -15.40 -9.58
CA PRO A 386 9.04 -14.76 -10.83
C PRO A 386 8.34 -15.33 -12.08
N THR A 387 7.70 -16.51 -11.98
CA THR A 387 6.97 -17.18 -13.07
C THR A 387 5.45 -17.00 -13.02
N LEU A 388 4.89 -16.17 -12.11
CA LEU A 388 3.50 -15.72 -12.24
C LEU A 388 3.44 -14.66 -13.36
N ILE A 389 3.59 -15.15 -14.58
CA ILE A 389 3.11 -14.52 -15.81
C ILE A 389 1.61 -14.84 -15.88
N ASP A 390 0.83 -13.81 -16.25
CA ASP A 390 -0.59 -13.87 -16.62
C ASP A 390 -1.59 -14.34 -15.56
N ILE A 391 -1.85 -13.48 -14.58
CA ILE A 391 -3.24 -13.35 -14.12
C ILE A 391 -3.91 -12.37 -15.09
N ASP A 392 -4.38 -12.86 -16.23
CA ASP A 392 -5.23 -12.10 -17.17
C ASP A 392 -6.51 -11.57 -16.51
N PHE A 393 -6.84 -12.05 -15.31
CA PHE A 393 -8.05 -11.67 -14.59
C PHE A 393 -7.79 -11.30 -13.13
N ILE A 394 -7.51 -10.01 -12.90
CA ILE A 394 -7.83 -9.40 -11.61
C ILE A 394 -9.17 -8.72 -11.83
N SER A 395 -10.23 -9.23 -11.19
CA SER A 395 -11.57 -8.64 -11.28
C SER A 395 -11.50 -7.15 -11.01
N ASP A 396 -12.24 -6.35 -11.78
CA ASP A 396 -12.40 -4.93 -11.51
C ASP A 396 -12.74 -4.72 -10.03
N PRO A 397 -12.23 -3.65 -9.39
CA PRO A 397 -12.56 -3.36 -8.00
C PRO A 397 -14.08 -3.33 -7.88
N VAL A 398 -14.63 -4.19 -7.02
CA VAL A 398 -16.07 -4.27 -6.75
C VAL A 398 -16.62 -2.87 -6.62
N THR A 399 -17.32 -2.43 -7.67
CA THR A 399 -18.06 -1.18 -7.65
C THR A 399 -19.08 -1.36 -6.53
N THR A 400 -18.97 -0.57 -5.47
CA THR A 400 -20.12 -0.41 -4.56
C THR A 400 -21.32 -0.07 -5.42
N PRO A 401 -22.44 -0.82 -5.35
CA PRO A 401 -23.58 -0.55 -6.20
C PRO A 401 -24.11 0.84 -5.86
N ASN A 402 -23.84 1.81 -6.74
CA ASN A 402 -24.75 2.93 -6.88
C ASN A 402 -25.94 2.39 -7.65
N THR A 403 -27.09 2.49 -7.01
CA THR A 403 -28.43 2.30 -7.57
C THR A 403 -28.56 2.91 -8.97
N LEU A 404 -28.41 2.07 -10.00
CA LEU A 404 -29.11 2.19 -11.26
C LEU A 404 -29.43 0.77 -11.73
N LEU A 405 -30.73 0.49 -11.80
CA LEU A 405 -31.30 -0.65 -12.48
C LEU A 405 -30.94 -0.55 -13.96
N ASP A 406 -29.89 -1.25 -14.39
CA ASP A 406 -29.76 -1.66 -15.78
C ASP A 406 -29.77 -3.18 -15.83
N THR A 407 -30.79 -3.66 -16.54
CA THR A 407 -31.21 -5.04 -16.75
C THR A 407 -30.10 -5.86 -17.39
N PHE A 408 -29.50 -6.76 -16.61
CA PHE A 408 -28.90 -7.97 -17.15
C PHE A 408 -30.04 -8.95 -17.44
N ASP A 409 -30.24 -9.30 -18.71
CA ASP A 409 -31.06 -10.44 -19.15
C ASP A 409 -30.41 -11.75 -18.69
N VAL A 410 -30.47 -12.01 -17.38
CA VAL A 410 -30.50 -13.37 -16.87
C VAL A 410 -31.90 -13.88 -17.14
N LYS A 411 -32.06 -15.08 -17.71
CA LYS A 411 -33.37 -15.75 -17.76
C LYS A 411 -33.82 -16.02 -16.32
N ILE A 412 -34.53 -15.06 -15.71
CA ILE A 412 -35.11 -15.12 -14.35
C ILE A 412 -36.43 -15.91 -14.42
N ASP A 413 -36.38 -17.14 -14.91
CA ASP A 413 -37.57 -17.99 -14.91
C ASP A 413 -37.57 -18.97 -13.72
N ASN A 414 -36.47 -19.07 -12.96
CA ASN A 414 -36.33 -20.05 -11.88
C ASN A 414 -35.46 -19.57 -10.69
N MET A 415 -35.51 -18.28 -10.32
CA MET A 415 -34.83 -17.80 -9.12
C MET A 415 -35.85 -17.41 -8.05
N SER A 416 -35.67 -17.93 -6.84
CA SER A 416 -36.56 -17.59 -5.73
C SER A 416 -35.99 -16.46 -4.88
N VAL A 417 -36.86 -15.50 -4.55
CA VAL A 417 -36.52 -14.36 -3.70
C VAL A 417 -36.82 -14.72 -2.26
N VAL A 418 -35.77 -14.80 -1.45
CA VAL A 418 -35.85 -15.04 -0.01
C VAL A 418 -35.57 -13.74 0.72
N TYR A 419 -36.52 -13.28 1.53
CA TYR A 419 -36.29 -12.19 2.48
C TYR A 419 -35.83 -12.81 3.78
N PHE A 420 -34.73 -12.34 4.35
CA PHE A 420 -34.24 -12.85 5.63
C PHE A 420 -33.75 -11.73 6.53
N ASP A 421 -33.80 -11.99 7.83
CA ASP A 421 -33.32 -11.10 8.88
C ASP A 421 -32.64 -11.91 10.00
N LEU A 422 -31.69 -11.27 10.69
CA LEU A 422 -30.84 -11.90 11.69
C LEU A 422 -30.79 -11.08 12.97
N GLU A 423 -31.08 -11.74 14.10
CA GLU A 423 -30.87 -11.14 15.42
C GLU A 423 -29.54 -11.55 16.02
N THR A 424 -28.89 -10.63 16.73
CA THR A 424 -27.52 -10.83 17.23
C THR A 424 -27.35 -10.42 18.68
N THR A 425 -26.33 -10.97 19.36
CA THR A 425 -26.03 -10.59 20.76
C THR A 425 -25.55 -9.14 20.91
N SER A 426 -25.00 -8.53 19.86
CA SER A 426 -24.58 -7.12 19.80
C SER A 426 -24.26 -6.66 18.37
N LEU A 427 -23.97 -5.37 18.17
CA LEU A 427 -23.47 -4.83 16.89
C LEU A 427 -21.96 -5.09 16.65
N ALA A 428 -21.31 -5.88 17.51
CA ALA A 428 -19.90 -6.20 17.37
C ALA A 428 -19.67 -7.30 16.32
N ASN A 429 -18.50 -7.31 15.68
CA ASN A 429 -18.19 -8.28 14.62
C ASN A 429 -17.89 -9.69 15.14
N ASP A 430 -17.81 -9.87 16.46
CA ASP A 430 -17.72 -11.14 17.19
C ASP A 430 -19.04 -11.46 17.89
N CYS A 431 -20.17 -10.91 17.42
CA CYS A 431 -21.50 -11.25 17.91
C CYS A 431 -21.92 -12.67 17.50
N ASP A 432 -22.75 -13.29 18.32
CA ASP A 432 -23.46 -14.51 17.97
C ASP A 432 -24.76 -14.14 17.27
N ILE A 433 -25.12 -14.88 16.22
CA ILE A 433 -26.48 -14.89 15.67
C ILE A 433 -27.35 -15.71 16.63
N ILE A 434 -28.46 -15.13 17.08
CA ILE A 434 -29.38 -15.71 18.07
C ILE A 434 -30.77 -15.97 17.50
N GLN A 435 -31.06 -15.50 16.28
CA GLN A 435 -32.24 -15.88 15.52
C GLN A 435 -31.97 -15.74 14.02
N ILE A 436 -32.49 -16.68 13.24
CA ILE A 436 -32.57 -16.59 11.78
C ILE A 436 -34.04 -16.62 11.41
N SER A 437 -34.49 -15.60 10.69
CA SER A 437 -35.85 -15.53 10.14
C SER A 437 -35.76 -15.37 8.64
N ALA A 438 -36.47 -16.19 7.86
CA ALA A 438 -36.53 -16.05 6.42
C ALA A 438 -37.93 -16.39 5.89
N ILE A 439 -38.32 -15.76 4.78
CA ILE A 439 -39.56 -16.04 4.08
C ILE A 439 -39.34 -16.06 2.57
N GLU A 440 -39.89 -17.09 1.95
CA GLU A 440 -39.89 -17.32 0.52
C GLU A 440 -41.33 -17.60 0.08
N LYS A 441 -41.98 -16.60 -0.53
CA LYS A 441 -43.41 -16.66 -0.90
C LYS A 441 -44.31 -17.02 0.31
N SER A 442 -44.72 -18.29 0.44
CA SER A 442 -45.56 -18.82 1.52
C SER A 442 -44.82 -19.73 2.51
N SER A 443 -43.52 -19.97 2.30
CA SER A 443 -42.68 -20.77 3.19
C SER A 443 -41.96 -19.84 4.15
N GLU A 444 -42.08 -20.11 5.45
CA GLU A 444 -41.38 -19.37 6.51
C GLU A 444 -40.37 -20.27 7.24
N PHE A 445 -39.26 -19.66 7.64
CA PHE A 445 -38.25 -20.26 8.49
C PHE A 445 -37.99 -19.32 9.65
N ASN A 446 -38.10 -19.81 10.88
CA ASN A 446 -37.77 -19.04 12.08
C ASN A 446 -37.12 -19.95 13.11
N GLN A 447 -35.84 -19.72 13.42
CA GLN A 447 -35.10 -20.56 14.36
C GLN A 447 -34.26 -19.71 15.31
N TYR A 448 -34.47 -19.91 16.61
CA TYR A 448 -33.62 -19.33 17.65
C TYR A 448 -32.38 -20.19 17.90
N ILE A 449 -31.27 -19.51 18.20
CA ILE A 449 -29.95 -20.12 18.39
C ILE A 449 -29.45 -19.83 19.80
N THR A 450 -28.94 -20.86 20.48
CA THR A 450 -28.35 -20.73 21.81
C THR A 450 -27.10 -19.85 21.75
N PRO A 451 -27.06 -18.70 22.46
CA PRO A 451 -25.89 -17.83 22.48
C PRO A 451 -24.75 -18.46 23.28
N SER A 452 -23.53 -18.32 22.76
CA SER A 452 -22.27 -18.66 23.45
C SER A 452 -21.76 -17.52 24.35
N GLN A 453 -22.26 -16.30 24.13
CA GLN A 453 -21.91 -15.11 24.90
C GLN A 453 -23.13 -14.29 25.34
N CYS A 454 -22.92 -13.39 26.31
CA CYS A 454 -24.00 -12.57 26.84
C CYS A 454 -24.63 -11.64 25.79
N ILE A 455 -25.96 -11.57 25.75
CA ILE A 455 -26.70 -10.59 24.95
C ILE A 455 -26.50 -9.21 25.59
N SER A 456 -26.04 -8.24 24.80
CA SER A 456 -25.86 -6.87 25.26
C SER A 456 -27.20 -6.22 25.63
N ARG A 457 -27.21 -5.31 26.61
CA ARG A 457 -28.44 -4.61 27.05
C ARG A 457 -29.15 -3.88 25.90
N GLN A 458 -28.38 -3.36 24.94
CA GLN A 458 -28.91 -2.68 23.74
C GLN A 458 -29.57 -3.68 22.79
N ALA A 459 -28.91 -4.79 22.46
CA ALA A 459 -29.51 -5.83 21.62
C ALA A 459 -30.77 -6.42 22.26
N SER A 460 -30.74 -6.68 23.57
CA SER A 460 -31.92 -7.18 24.31
C SER A 460 -33.09 -6.19 24.28
N SER A 461 -32.82 -4.88 24.35
CA SER A 461 -33.89 -3.86 24.29
C SER A 461 -34.54 -3.71 22.90
N VAL A 462 -33.80 -4.01 21.83
CA VAL A 462 -34.29 -3.91 20.45
C VAL A 462 -35.04 -5.18 20.04
N THR A 463 -34.47 -6.33 20.37
CA THR A 463 -34.94 -7.65 19.92
C THR A 463 -35.94 -8.31 20.87
N GLY A 464 -36.03 -7.85 22.13
CA GLY A 464 -36.78 -8.53 23.17
C GLY A 464 -36.15 -9.85 23.66
N LEU A 465 -34.99 -10.25 23.12
CA LEU A 465 -34.31 -11.49 23.48
C LEU A 465 -33.40 -11.31 24.70
N SER A 466 -33.45 -12.25 25.63
CA SER A 466 -32.59 -12.28 26.82
C SER A 466 -32.33 -13.73 27.24
N VAL A 467 -31.32 -13.96 28.09
CA VAL A 467 -31.00 -15.30 28.61
C VAL A 467 -31.35 -15.35 30.09
N TRP A 468 -32.16 -16.33 30.49
CA TRP A 468 -32.49 -16.62 31.88
C TRP A 468 -32.21 -18.09 32.19
N ASN A 469 -31.36 -18.36 33.20
CA ASN A 469 -30.93 -19.73 33.56
C ASN A 469 -30.42 -20.56 32.36
N ASN A 470 -29.57 -19.97 31.51
CA ASN A 470 -29.04 -20.57 30.27
C ASN A 470 -30.09 -20.94 29.21
N ILE A 471 -31.30 -20.39 29.31
CA ILE A 471 -32.37 -20.56 28.35
C ILE A 471 -32.65 -19.21 27.70
N LEU A 472 -32.66 -19.15 26.36
CA LEU A 472 -33.07 -17.96 25.63
C LEU A 472 -34.59 -17.76 25.80
N VAL A 473 -34.96 -16.52 26.08
CA VAL A 473 -36.35 -16.09 26.23
C VAL A 473 -36.59 -14.85 25.36
N HIS A 474 -37.75 -14.78 24.74
CA HIS A 474 -38.23 -13.63 23.98
C HIS A 474 -39.38 -12.99 24.76
N TYR A 475 -39.21 -11.74 25.20
CA TYR A 475 -40.13 -11.04 26.10
C TYR A 475 -40.57 -11.85 27.33
N GLY A 476 -39.64 -12.60 27.91
CA GLY A 476 -39.87 -13.42 29.11
C GLY A 476 -40.49 -14.80 28.86
N GLN A 477 -40.80 -15.14 27.60
CA GLN A 477 -41.28 -16.47 27.22
C GLN A 477 -40.15 -17.32 26.64
N ARG A 478 -40.05 -18.58 27.07
CA ARG A 478 -39.06 -19.52 26.54
C ARG A 478 -39.30 -19.76 25.06
N VAL A 479 -38.23 -19.65 24.26
CA VAL A 479 -38.25 -19.96 22.83
C VAL A 479 -37.62 -21.33 22.57
N ASP A 480 -37.99 -21.96 21.46
CA ASP A 480 -37.35 -23.19 21.00
C ASP A 480 -36.01 -22.86 20.34
N GLN A 481 -34.92 -23.23 21.01
CA GLN A 481 -33.55 -22.89 20.64
C GLN A 481 -32.75 -24.15 20.30
N CYS A 482 -31.84 -24.04 19.33
CA CYS A 482 -30.87 -25.09 19.04
C CYS A 482 -29.44 -24.56 18.97
N ILE A 483 -28.45 -25.46 18.91
CA ILE A 483 -27.06 -25.07 18.69
C ILE A 483 -26.88 -24.56 17.25
N SER A 484 -25.96 -23.60 17.07
CA SER A 484 -25.74 -22.90 15.80
C SER A 484 -25.56 -23.84 14.61
N GLN A 485 -24.75 -24.90 14.76
CA GLN A 485 -24.53 -25.89 13.71
C GLN A 485 -25.83 -26.53 13.20
N LYS A 486 -26.76 -26.85 14.12
CA LYS A 486 -28.06 -27.43 13.78
C LYS A 486 -28.99 -26.41 13.12
N ALA A 487 -28.98 -25.17 13.59
CA ALA A 487 -29.76 -24.09 13.00
C ALA A 487 -29.38 -23.83 11.53
N PHE A 488 -28.08 -23.79 11.23
CA PHE A 488 -27.61 -23.61 9.85
C PHE A 488 -27.91 -24.80 8.96
N GLN A 489 -27.81 -26.03 9.48
CA GLN A 489 -28.22 -27.23 8.75
C GLN A 489 -29.71 -27.19 8.40
N ASN A 490 -30.57 -26.81 9.36
CA ASN A 490 -32.01 -26.66 9.14
C ASN A 490 -32.36 -25.53 8.17
N PHE A 491 -31.49 -24.54 7.98
CA PHE A 491 -31.74 -23.41 7.09
C PHE A 491 -31.40 -23.71 5.63
N ILE A 492 -30.43 -24.60 5.40
CA ILE A 492 -29.93 -24.94 4.06
C ILE A 492 -30.65 -26.18 3.49
N CYS A 493 -31.10 -27.08 4.36
CA CYS A 493 -31.85 -28.30 4.03
C CYS A 493 -33.35 -28.07 4.17
#